data_AF-A0A9D8SXE4-F1
#
_entry.id   AF-A0A9D8SXE4-F1
#
_cell.length_a   1.000
_cell.length_b   1.000
_cell.length_c   1.000
_cell.angle_alpha   90.00
_cell.angle_beta   90.00
_cell.angle_gamma   90.00
#
_symmetry.space_group_name_H-M   'P 1'
#
loop_
_entity.id
_entity.type
_entity.pdbx_description
1 polymer ?
#
loop_
_entity_poly.entity_id
_entity_poly.type
_entity_poly.pdbx_seq_one_letter_code
_entity_poly.pdbx_strand_id
1 'polypeptide(L)'
;MKRLLGILIAVVLCAVACEKVIEFSCSVVESEATNITTNGVTLEATVNASDYEAIERMGFLVAVSGSDNYDMYPVNKGRIIELEIDDLKPKTSYTYRIFVMAAGENWNLEGGTFRTLEVGGTPEPEPEPEPEPEPEPEPSQGYTYRSHWYELPIEIDANKDGRDDNNSDYYYAHHLCAGGEKNAQRNGSARNFSVCFSATHHCPVWVAAPRHSCYESGASRTDAYSQDPKIPSNIQYSSKSTGGGCNKGHMLGSAERLSTTATNKQVFYYSNIAPQYSSTFNTGGGAWNNLEDHIDGLVCADTLYTVIGCYFDTYTDKYGNTGRPAKIEFGGRSDVSRPTMFYYALLRTKSGNTGKSVKDCSASELQCAAFVICHEQAKGHKPQVKDMISIKELEELTGFTYFENVPNAPKSTFNSSDWL
;
A
#
# COMPACT_ATOMS: atom_id res chain seq x y z
N MET A 1 -42.40 10.89 -66.60
CA MET A 1 -41.69 11.84 -65.72
C MET A 1 -41.38 11.13 -64.42
N LYS A 2 -40.10 11.15 -64.00
CA LYS A 2 -39.54 11.13 -62.62
C LYS A 2 -40.32 10.35 -61.53
N ARG A 3 -39.76 9.53 -60.65
CA ARG A 3 -38.39 9.12 -60.25
C ARG A 3 -38.59 8.17 -59.04
N LEU A 4 -37.74 7.15 -58.89
CA LEU A 4 -36.98 6.71 -57.69
C LEU A 4 -37.67 6.72 -56.29
N LEU A 5 -37.43 5.82 -55.32
CA LEU A 5 -36.48 4.72 -55.06
C LEU A 5 -36.88 4.12 -53.70
N GLY A 6 -36.59 2.85 -53.42
CA GLY A 6 -36.72 2.29 -52.07
C GLY A 6 -36.38 0.81 -51.99
N ILE A 7 -35.09 0.48 -52.09
CA ILE A 7 -34.53 -0.86 -51.91
C ILE A 7 -34.25 -1.04 -50.40
N LEU A 8 -34.76 -2.12 -49.79
CA LEU A 8 -34.32 -2.61 -48.49
C LEU A 8 -33.78 -4.03 -48.69
N ILE A 9 -32.45 -4.16 -48.70
CA ILE A 9 -31.74 -5.46 -48.71
C ILE A 9 -31.42 -5.79 -47.25
N ALA A 10 -31.98 -6.89 -46.76
CA ALA A 10 -31.57 -7.50 -45.49
C ALA A 10 -30.25 -8.24 -45.72
N VAL A 11 -29.15 -7.73 -45.15
CA VAL A 11 -27.87 -8.42 -45.09
C VAL A 11 -27.83 -9.23 -43.80
N VAL A 12 -27.83 -10.55 -43.93
CA VAL A 12 -27.47 -11.48 -42.85
C VAL A 12 -25.96 -11.44 -42.70
N LEU A 13 -25.46 -10.86 -41.60
CA LEU A 13 -24.07 -11.01 -41.17
C LEU A 13 -23.97 -12.22 -40.23
N CYS A 14 -23.31 -13.28 -40.70
CA CYS A 14 -22.77 -14.34 -39.85
C CYS A 14 -21.71 -13.74 -38.91
N ALA A 15 -22.01 -13.67 -37.62
CA ALA A 15 -20.99 -13.50 -36.59
C ALA A 15 -20.34 -14.87 -36.35
N VAL A 16 -19.10 -15.03 -36.81
CA VAL A 16 -18.22 -16.09 -36.32
C VAL A 16 -17.80 -15.67 -34.92
N ALA A 17 -18.43 -16.24 -33.89
CA ALA A 17 -17.95 -16.15 -32.53
C ALA A 17 -16.58 -16.85 -32.47
N CYS A 18 -15.53 -16.06 -32.29
CA CYS A 18 -14.24 -16.59 -31.85
C CYS A 18 -14.43 -16.98 -30.38
N GLU A 19 -14.82 -18.22 -30.11
CA GLU A 19 -14.75 -18.79 -28.77
C GLU A 19 -13.29 -18.72 -28.33
N LYS A 20 -12.97 -17.78 -27.44
CA LYS A 20 -11.74 -17.86 -26.66
C LYS A 20 -11.83 -19.15 -25.85
N VAL A 21 -11.09 -20.16 -26.28
CA VAL A 21 -10.77 -21.30 -25.43
C VAL A 21 -10.05 -20.71 -24.20
N ILE A 22 -10.67 -20.81 -23.04
CA ILE A 22 -10.01 -20.46 -21.78
C ILE A 22 -9.07 -21.64 -21.49
N GLU A 23 -7.77 -21.45 -21.72
CA GLU A 23 -6.75 -22.43 -21.35
C GLU A 23 -6.65 -22.52 -19.83
N PHE A 24 -6.60 -23.73 -19.29
CA PHE A 24 -6.35 -23.96 -17.87
C PHE A 24 -4.97 -23.43 -17.50
N SER A 25 -4.86 -22.76 -16.36
CA SER A 25 -3.56 -22.30 -15.83
C SER A 25 -3.47 -22.58 -14.34
N CYS A 26 -2.27 -22.92 -13.87
CA CYS A 26 -1.99 -23.06 -12.46
C CYS A 26 -0.57 -22.62 -12.09
N SER A 27 -0.39 -22.18 -10.84
CA SER A 27 0.89 -21.75 -10.26
C SER A 27 0.92 -22.06 -8.77
N VAL A 28 2.12 -22.21 -8.19
CA VAL A 28 2.32 -22.24 -6.73
C VAL A 28 2.52 -20.81 -6.25
N VAL A 29 1.78 -20.40 -5.22
CA VAL A 29 1.93 -19.09 -4.54
C VAL A 29 3.05 -19.20 -3.52
N GLU A 30 2.98 -20.24 -2.68
CA GLU A 30 3.99 -20.58 -1.69
C GLU A 30 3.97 -22.10 -1.41
N SER A 31 5.07 -22.61 -0.89
CA SER A 31 5.13 -23.98 -0.38
C SER A 31 6.24 -24.09 0.65
N GLU A 32 6.04 -24.93 1.66
CA GLU A 32 7.02 -25.15 2.71
C GLU A 32 7.06 -26.60 3.20
N ALA A 33 8.13 -26.90 3.94
CA ALA A 33 8.36 -28.19 4.59
C ALA A 33 8.62 -27.94 6.07
N THR A 34 7.74 -28.45 6.93
CA THR A 34 7.76 -28.27 8.39
C THR A 34 7.77 -29.63 9.10
N ASN A 35 7.83 -29.63 10.44
CA ASN A 35 7.81 -30.86 11.26
C ASN A 35 8.82 -31.94 10.81
N ILE A 36 10.01 -31.52 10.40
CA ILE A 36 11.01 -32.45 9.87
C ILE A 36 11.57 -33.29 11.01
N THR A 37 11.35 -34.61 10.94
CA THR A 37 11.85 -35.58 11.93
C THR A 37 12.99 -36.42 11.35
N THR A 38 13.41 -37.45 12.08
CA THR A 38 14.37 -38.45 11.59
C THR A 38 13.89 -39.20 10.34
N ASN A 39 12.57 -39.30 10.15
CA ASN A 39 11.96 -40.10 9.11
C ASN A 39 10.71 -39.46 8.52
N GLY A 40 10.45 -38.19 8.78
CA GLY A 40 9.21 -37.56 8.32
C GLY A 40 9.30 -36.07 8.09
N VAL A 41 8.23 -35.54 7.52
CA VAL A 41 8.02 -34.15 7.15
C VAL A 41 6.53 -33.87 6.98
N THR A 42 6.10 -32.64 7.24
CA THR A 42 4.83 -32.09 6.76
C THR A 42 5.12 -31.14 5.61
N LEU A 43 4.48 -31.33 4.47
CA LEU A 43 4.57 -30.46 3.30
C LEU A 43 3.26 -29.72 3.12
N GLU A 44 3.33 -28.39 2.95
CA GLU A 44 2.17 -27.57 2.63
C GLU A 44 2.44 -26.76 1.35
N ALA A 45 1.39 -26.52 0.54
CA ALA A 45 1.46 -25.61 -0.58
C ALA A 45 0.14 -24.89 -0.84
N THR A 46 0.23 -23.58 -1.15
CA THR A 46 -0.86 -22.79 -1.70
C THR A 46 -0.78 -22.81 -3.22
N VAL A 47 -1.72 -23.50 -3.86
CA VAL A 47 -1.85 -23.55 -5.32
C VAL A 47 -2.86 -22.49 -5.76
N ASN A 48 -2.62 -21.82 -6.89
CA ASN A 48 -3.57 -20.96 -7.56
C ASN A 48 -3.90 -21.57 -8.92
N ALA A 49 -5.16 -21.94 -9.15
CA ALA A 49 -5.64 -22.51 -10.41
C ALA A 49 -6.80 -21.69 -10.98
N SER A 50 -6.86 -21.58 -12.31
CA SER A 50 -7.94 -20.85 -12.99
C SER A 50 -9.32 -21.53 -12.86
N ASP A 51 -9.34 -22.84 -12.63
CA ASP A 51 -10.56 -23.64 -12.43
C ASP A 51 -10.26 -24.89 -11.59
N TYR A 52 -10.63 -24.90 -10.31
CA TYR A 52 -10.38 -26.05 -9.43
C TYR A 52 -11.23 -27.27 -9.75
N GLU A 53 -12.39 -27.09 -10.40
CA GLU A 53 -13.26 -28.21 -10.79
C GLU A 53 -12.63 -28.99 -11.96
N ALA A 54 -11.81 -28.33 -12.77
CA ALA A 54 -11.07 -28.96 -13.87
C ALA A 54 -9.87 -29.79 -13.41
N ILE A 55 -9.46 -29.69 -12.13
CA ILE A 55 -8.36 -30.50 -11.57
C ILE A 55 -8.85 -31.93 -11.37
N GLU A 56 -8.17 -32.89 -11.98
CA GLU A 56 -8.43 -34.31 -11.83
C GLU A 56 -7.74 -34.86 -10.58
N ARG A 57 -6.47 -34.52 -10.37
CA ARG A 57 -5.63 -34.91 -9.23
C ARG A 57 -4.59 -33.83 -8.95
N MET A 58 -4.23 -33.67 -7.68
CA MET A 58 -3.08 -32.84 -7.28
C MET A 58 -2.40 -33.42 -6.05
N GLY A 59 -1.20 -32.93 -5.74
CA GLY A 59 -0.45 -33.32 -4.56
C GLY A 59 1.04 -33.07 -4.73
N PHE A 60 1.84 -33.88 -4.05
CA PHE A 60 3.30 -33.71 -4.00
C PHE A 60 4.02 -34.83 -4.76
N LEU A 61 5.12 -34.47 -5.38
CA LEU A 61 6.15 -35.39 -5.88
C LEU A 61 7.34 -35.25 -4.95
N VAL A 62 7.84 -36.32 -4.34
CA VAL A 62 8.99 -36.28 -3.41
C VAL A 62 10.06 -37.25 -3.88
N ALA A 63 11.30 -36.79 -3.98
CA ALA A 63 12.45 -37.62 -4.35
C ALA A 63 13.65 -37.29 -3.46
N VAL A 64 14.59 -38.23 -3.32
CA VAL A 64 15.92 -37.90 -2.79
C VAL A 64 16.56 -36.86 -3.70
N SER A 65 17.13 -35.78 -3.14
CA SER A 65 17.70 -34.69 -3.92
C SER A 65 18.76 -35.20 -4.90
N GLY A 66 18.59 -34.87 -6.18
CA GLY A 66 19.43 -35.35 -7.28
C GLY A 66 18.97 -36.69 -7.92
N SER A 67 17.86 -37.26 -7.46
CA SER A 67 17.19 -38.39 -8.13
C SER A 67 16.06 -37.90 -9.04
N ASP A 68 15.86 -38.59 -10.15
CA ASP A 68 14.71 -38.40 -11.05
C ASP A 68 13.52 -39.31 -10.68
N ASN A 69 13.68 -40.18 -9.68
CA ASN A 69 12.61 -41.08 -9.20
C ASN A 69 11.80 -40.39 -8.11
N TYR A 70 10.71 -39.73 -8.49
CA TYR A 70 9.77 -39.11 -7.57
C TYR A 70 8.65 -40.08 -7.19
N ASP A 71 8.43 -40.21 -5.89
CA ASP A 71 7.23 -40.82 -5.32
C ASP A 71 6.09 -39.80 -5.37
N MET A 72 4.91 -40.24 -5.80
CA MET A 72 3.73 -39.40 -5.98
C MET A 72 2.76 -39.57 -4.82
N TYR A 73 2.42 -38.47 -4.16
CA TYR A 73 1.54 -38.38 -3.01
C TYR A 73 0.32 -37.51 -3.35
N PRO A 74 -0.80 -38.11 -3.79
CA PRO A 74 -2.03 -37.39 -4.07
C PRO A 74 -2.69 -36.94 -2.77
N VAL A 75 -3.26 -35.75 -2.77
CA VAL A 75 -3.97 -35.15 -1.63
C VAL A 75 -5.35 -34.66 -2.06
N ASN A 76 -6.18 -34.27 -1.10
CA ASN A 76 -7.48 -33.68 -1.41
C ASN A 76 -7.30 -32.37 -2.19
N LYS A 77 -8.16 -32.16 -3.19
CA LYS A 77 -8.11 -30.95 -4.01
C LYS A 77 -8.48 -29.74 -3.15
N GLY A 78 -7.65 -28.71 -3.21
CA GLY A 78 -7.87 -27.50 -2.44
C GLY A 78 -6.91 -26.41 -2.88
N ARG A 79 -7.23 -25.17 -2.49
CA ARG A 79 -6.29 -24.05 -2.63
C ARG A 79 -5.05 -24.26 -1.77
N ILE A 80 -5.25 -24.78 -0.57
CA ILE A 80 -4.19 -25.22 0.34
C ILE A 80 -4.20 -26.75 0.33
N ILE A 81 -3.03 -27.34 0.13
CA ILE A 81 -2.83 -28.77 0.16
C ILE A 81 -1.73 -29.13 1.14
N GLU A 82 -1.94 -30.21 1.89
CA GLU A 82 -1.03 -30.67 2.94
C GLU A 82 -0.76 -32.17 2.80
N LEU A 83 0.46 -32.59 3.12
CA LEU A 83 0.90 -33.97 3.14
C LEU A 83 1.84 -34.22 4.32
N GLU A 84 1.54 -35.24 5.12
CA GLU A 84 2.47 -35.80 6.10
C GLU A 84 3.11 -37.09 5.55
N ILE A 85 4.43 -37.22 5.73
CA ILE A 85 5.20 -38.42 5.38
C ILE A 85 5.99 -38.84 6.64
N ASP A 86 6.00 -40.14 6.97
CA ASP A 86 6.65 -40.67 8.18
C ASP A 86 7.59 -41.87 7.92
N ASP A 87 7.90 -42.19 6.66
CA ASP A 87 8.71 -43.34 6.24
C ASP A 87 9.99 -42.96 5.45
N LEU A 88 10.47 -41.73 5.61
CA LEU A 88 11.69 -41.23 4.97
C LEU A 88 12.97 -41.76 5.61
N LYS A 89 14.06 -41.77 4.83
CA LYS A 89 15.39 -42.17 5.31
C LYS A 89 15.99 -41.06 6.18
N PRO A 90 16.60 -41.37 7.33
CA PRO A 90 17.34 -40.40 8.13
C PRO A 90 18.51 -39.74 7.40
N LYS A 91 18.89 -38.53 7.82
CA LYS A 91 20.03 -37.76 7.30
C LYS A 91 20.01 -37.59 5.77
N THR A 92 18.84 -37.60 5.14
CA THR A 92 18.70 -37.61 3.69
C THR A 92 18.06 -36.30 3.23
N SER A 93 18.65 -35.68 2.20
CA SER A 93 18.07 -34.50 1.55
C SER A 93 17.05 -34.94 0.51
N TYR A 94 15.89 -34.31 0.53
CA TYR A 94 14.79 -34.54 -0.37
C TYR A 94 14.43 -33.26 -1.12
N THR A 95 13.96 -33.43 -2.34
CA THR A 95 13.38 -32.39 -3.18
C THR A 95 11.92 -32.75 -3.39
N TYR A 96 11.03 -31.78 -3.23
CA TYR A 96 9.62 -31.95 -3.54
C TYR A 96 9.14 -30.96 -4.60
N ARG A 97 8.09 -31.35 -5.31
CA ARG A 97 7.37 -30.54 -6.31
C ARG A 97 5.88 -30.71 -6.10
N ILE A 98 5.09 -29.79 -6.65
CA ILE A 98 3.64 -29.89 -6.64
C ILE A 98 3.21 -30.38 -8.02
N PHE A 99 2.41 -31.44 -8.08
CA PHE A 99 1.81 -31.87 -9.35
C PHE A 99 0.32 -31.49 -9.39
N VAL A 100 -0.13 -31.06 -10.57
CA VAL A 100 -1.55 -30.83 -10.88
C VAL A 100 -1.85 -31.48 -12.22
N MET A 101 -2.83 -32.38 -12.24
CA MET A 101 -3.38 -32.98 -13.46
C MET A 101 -4.72 -32.32 -13.73
N ALA A 102 -4.85 -31.61 -14.84
CA ALA A 102 -6.07 -30.88 -15.18
C ALA A 102 -6.20 -30.71 -16.68
N ALA A 103 -7.44 -30.77 -17.20
CA ALA A 103 -7.73 -30.57 -18.62
C ALA A 103 -6.87 -31.41 -19.59
N GLY A 104 -6.47 -32.63 -19.19
CA GLY A 104 -5.60 -33.52 -19.97
C GLY A 104 -4.11 -33.16 -19.96
N GLU A 105 -3.70 -32.18 -19.15
CA GLU A 105 -2.31 -31.76 -18.98
C GLU A 105 -1.75 -32.10 -17.60
N ASN A 106 -0.43 -32.32 -17.53
CA ASN A 106 0.29 -32.58 -16.29
C ASN A 106 1.24 -31.42 -15.99
N TRP A 107 0.98 -30.72 -14.90
CA TRP A 107 1.76 -29.59 -14.42
C TRP A 107 2.67 -30.07 -13.29
N ASN A 108 3.98 -29.83 -13.41
CA ASN A 108 4.97 -30.12 -12.39
C ASN A 108 5.57 -28.79 -11.90
N LEU A 109 4.90 -28.21 -10.92
CA LEU A 109 5.20 -26.89 -10.38
C LEU A 109 6.38 -26.95 -9.39
N GLU A 110 7.11 -25.85 -9.29
CA GLU A 110 8.26 -25.73 -8.39
C GLU A 110 7.81 -25.86 -6.93
N GLY A 111 8.60 -26.62 -6.16
CA GLY A 111 8.46 -26.76 -4.71
C GLY A 111 9.80 -26.48 -4.03
N GLY A 112 10.06 -27.12 -2.91
CA GLY A 112 11.25 -26.87 -2.09
C GLY A 112 12.17 -28.08 -1.91
N THR A 113 13.07 -27.94 -0.94
CA THR A 113 13.95 -29.03 -0.47
C THR A 113 13.95 -29.06 1.05
N PHE A 114 14.09 -30.26 1.62
CA PHE A 114 14.24 -30.44 3.07
C PHE A 114 15.25 -31.54 3.37
N ARG A 115 15.67 -31.68 4.63
CA ARG A 115 16.62 -32.73 5.05
C ARG A 115 16.19 -33.35 6.38
N THR A 116 15.94 -34.66 6.39
CA THR A 116 15.59 -35.41 7.60
C THR A 116 16.74 -35.46 8.62
N LEU A 117 16.39 -35.59 9.90
CA LEU A 117 17.33 -35.57 11.03
C LEU A 117 18.16 -36.87 11.14
N GLU A 118 19.24 -36.84 11.93
CA GLU A 118 20.05 -38.02 12.26
C GLU A 118 19.39 -38.89 13.32
N VAL A 119 19.58 -40.22 13.26
CA VAL A 119 19.07 -41.17 14.26
C VAL A 119 19.71 -40.85 15.62
N GLY A 120 18.90 -40.42 16.59
CA GLY A 120 19.36 -40.00 17.92
C GLY A 120 19.56 -38.48 18.09
N GLY A 121 19.24 -37.68 17.06
CA GLY A 121 19.01 -36.25 17.25
C GLY A 121 17.74 -36.05 18.06
N THR A 122 17.88 -35.56 19.29
CA THR A 122 16.74 -34.95 19.99
C THR A 122 16.26 -33.75 19.17
N PRO A 123 14.94 -33.51 19.03
CA PRO A 123 14.45 -32.23 18.54
C PRO A 123 15.15 -31.14 19.37
N GLU A 124 15.66 -30.08 18.73
CA GLU A 124 15.99 -28.89 19.51
C GLU A 124 14.74 -28.53 20.33
N PRO A 125 14.88 -28.21 21.64
CA PRO A 125 13.73 -27.81 22.43
C PRO A 125 13.05 -26.68 21.69
N GLU A 126 11.73 -26.82 21.48
CA GLU A 126 10.92 -25.74 20.91
C GLU A 126 11.30 -24.45 21.64
N PRO A 127 11.66 -23.37 20.91
CA PRO A 127 11.76 -22.07 21.55
C PRO A 127 10.47 -21.85 22.32
N GLU A 128 10.56 -21.35 23.56
CA GLU A 128 9.38 -20.94 24.32
C GLU A 128 8.43 -20.23 23.36
N PRO A 129 7.13 -20.57 23.32
CA PRO A 129 6.22 -20.01 22.34
C PRO A 129 6.41 -18.51 22.38
N GLU A 130 6.89 -17.94 21.27
CA GLU A 130 6.80 -16.50 21.09
C GLU A 130 5.35 -16.14 21.41
N PRO A 131 5.10 -15.08 22.21
CA PRO A 131 3.74 -14.68 22.49
C PRO A 131 2.99 -14.71 21.16
N GLU A 132 1.89 -15.48 21.09
CA GLU A 132 1.13 -15.64 19.85
C GLU A 132 1.11 -14.27 19.17
N PRO A 133 1.64 -14.13 17.94
CA PRO A 133 1.52 -12.85 17.25
C PRO A 133 0.06 -12.49 17.37
N GLU A 134 -0.23 -11.32 17.98
CA GLU A 134 -1.59 -10.82 18.03
C GLU A 134 -2.16 -11.07 16.63
N PRO A 135 -3.32 -11.75 16.52
CA PRO A 135 -3.81 -12.26 15.26
C PRO A 135 -3.57 -11.16 14.23
N GLU A 136 -2.73 -11.44 13.23
CA GLU A 136 -2.55 -10.49 12.15
C GLU A 136 -3.97 -10.12 11.73
N PRO A 137 -4.35 -8.84 11.81
CA PRO A 137 -5.70 -8.46 11.48
C PRO A 137 -5.96 -9.08 10.11
N GLU A 138 -6.96 -9.98 10.05
CA GLU A 138 -7.47 -10.57 8.82
C GLU A 138 -7.28 -9.54 7.72
N PRO A 139 -6.50 -9.81 6.65
CA PRO A 139 -6.13 -8.80 5.68
C PRO A 139 -7.41 -8.10 5.33
N SER A 140 -7.51 -6.83 5.77
CA SER A 140 -8.79 -6.16 5.80
C SER A 140 -9.37 -6.34 4.40
N GLN A 141 -10.64 -6.68 4.30
CA GLN A 141 -11.35 -6.76 3.03
C GLN A 141 -11.44 -5.38 2.34
N GLY A 142 -10.46 -4.50 2.50
CA GLY A 142 -10.30 -3.28 1.76
C GLY A 142 -9.57 -3.57 0.45
N TYR A 143 -10.12 -3.01 -0.61
CA TYR A 143 -9.51 -3.01 -1.92
C TYR A 143 -8.74 -1.70 -2.04
N THR A 144 -7.44 -1.73 -2.33
CA THR A 144 -6.81 -0.50 -2.81
C THR A 144 -7.52 -0.11 -4.11
N TYR A 145 -8.05 1.12 -4.21
CA TYR A 145 -8.79 1.58 -5.41
C TYR A 145 -8.02 1.25 -6.70
N ARG A 146 -6.68 1.30 -6.63
CA ARG A 146 -5.77 0.80 -7.68
C ARG A 146 -4.53 0.13 -7.07
N SER A 147 -4.31 -1.14 -7.40
CA SER A 147 -3.14 -1.94 -6.96
C SER A 147 -1.77 -1.40 -7.40
N HIS A 148 -1.73 -0.53 -8.41
CA HIS A 148 -0.48 0.10 -8.87
C HIS A 148 -0.22 1.47 -8.22
N TRP A 149 -1.02 1.84 -7.20
CA TRP A 149 -0.81 3.07 -6.46
C TRP A 149 -0.12 2.73 -5.15
N TYR A 150 1.21 2.62 -5.22
CA TYR A 150 2.01 1.98 -4.17
C TYR A 150 1.96 2.67 -2.81
N GLU A 151 1.75 4.00 -2.79
CA GLU A 151 1.59 4.76 -1.56
C GLU A 151 0.17 4.75 -1.00
N LEU A 152 -0.83 4.29 -1.76
CA LEU A 152 -2.22 4.37 -1.35
C LEU A 152 -2.47 3.43 -0.17
N PRO A 153 -2.90 3.93 1.01
CA PRO A 153 -3.37 3.08 2.09
C PRO A 153 -4.55 2.21 1.63
N ILE A 154 -4.85 1.15 2.36
CA ILE A 154 -6.05 0.35 2.07
C ILE A 154 -7.29 1.24 2.24
N GLU A 155 -8.19 1.18 1.25
CA GLU A 155 -9.49 1.83 1.24
C GLU A 155 -10.57 0.76 1.29
N ILE A 156 -11.57 0.94 2.15
CA ILE A 156 -12.69 0.00 2.25
C ILE A 156 -13.87 0.60 1.48
N ASP A 157 -13.81 0.56 0.15
CA ASP A 157 -14.86 1.10 -0.75
C ASP A 157 -15.16 0.10 -1.87
N ALA A 158 -15.86 -0.98 -1.53
CA ALA A 158 -16.21 -2.05 -2.45
C ALA A 158 -17.18 -1.56 -3.54
N ASN A 159 -18.03 -0.59 -3.20
CA ASN A 159 -19.08 -0.07 -4.09
C ASN A 159 -18.56 1.06 -5.03
N LYS A 160 -17.39 1.64 -4.74
CA LYS A 160 -16.68 2.69 -5.49
C LYS A 160 -17.41 4.03 -5.54
N ASP A 161 -18.14 4.38 -4.48
CA ASP A 161 -18.83 5.67 -4.36
C ASP A 161 -17.98 6.76 -3.69
N GLY A 162 -16.73 6.44 -3.32
CA GLY A 162 -15.81 7.35 -2.65
C GLY A 162 -16.12 7.50 -1.17
N ARG A 163 -16.76 6.51 -0.55
CA ARG A 163 -17.03 6.46 0.89
C ARG A 163 -16.57 5.14 1.45
N ASP A 164 -16.13 5.17 2.70
CA ASP A 164 -15.76 3.94 3.37
C ASP A 164 -17.02 3.15 3.80
N ASP A 165 -17.10 1.89 3.39
CA ASP A 165 -18.21 0.97 3.66
C ASP A 165 -18.30 0.58 5.15
N ASN A 166 -17.18 0.63 5.88
CA ASN A 166 -17.09 0.30 7.30
C ASN A 166 -17.07 1.55 8.21
N ASN A 167 -16.75 2.73 7.66
CA ASN A 167 -16.68 3.99 8.37
C ASN A 167 -17.35 5.13 7.60
N SER A 168 -18.62 5.40 7.93
CA SER A 168 -19.40 6.48 7.32
C SER A 168 -18.80 7.90 7.46
N ASP A 169 -17.78 8.08 8.29
CA ASP A 169 -17.08 9.36 8.43
C ASP A 169 -16.07 9.63 7.30
N TYR A 170 -15.58 8.58 6.63
CA TYR A 170 -14.46 8.67 5.69
C TYR A 170 -14.92 8.76 4.24
N TYR A 171 -14.32 9.73 3.54
CA TYR A 171 -14.57 10.01 2.13
C TYR A 171 -13.26 9.96 1.35
N TYR A 172 -13.22 9.16 0.29
CA TYR A 172 -12.08 9.00 -0.58
C TYR A 172 -12.19 9.89 -1.82
N ALA A 173 -11.10 10.56 -2.17
CA ALA A 173 -10.98 11.25 -3.47
C ALA A 173 -9.58 11.05 -4.07
N HIS A 174 -9.55 10.91 -5.39
CA HIS A 174 -8.32 10.70 -6.15
C HIS A 174 -8.17 11.74 -7.24
N HIS A 175 -7.05 12.43 -7.30
CA HIS A 175 -6.80 13.50 -8.27
C HIS A 175 -5.65 13.10 -9.19
N LEU A 176 -5.92 13.22 -10.49
CA LEU A 176 -4.89 13.08 -11.51
C LEU A 176 -4.41 14.46 -11.92
N CYS A 177 -3.15 14.53 -12.28
CA CYS A 177 -2.57 15.73 -12.84
C CYS A 177 -3.26 16.13 -14.15
N ALA A 178 -3.26 17.43 -14.43
CA ALA A 178 -3.89 18.01 -15.62
C ALA A 178 -3.00 17.96 -16.88
N GLY A 179 -2.03 17.04 -16.92
CA GLY A 179 -1.01 16.91 -17.97
C GLY A 179 0.20 17.81 -17.75
N GLY A 180 1.20 17.69 -18.64
CA GLY A 180 2.45 18.47 -18.59
C GLY A 180 3.62 17.77 -17.88
N GLU A 181 3.39 16.64 -17.22
CA GLU A 181 4.45 15.85 -16.60
C GLU A 181 5.32 15.18 -17.67
N LYS A 182 6.63 15.45 -17.64
CA LYS A 182 7.60 14.69 -18.42
C LYS A 182 7.64 13.27 -17.84
N ASN A 183 7.33 12.25 -18.66
CA ASN A 183 7.31 10.82 -18.30
C ASN A 183 6.05 10.27 -17.60
N ALA A 184 4.89 10.94 -17.65
CA ALA A 184 3.63 10.26 -17.32
C ALA A 184 3.49 9.03 -18.24
N GLN A 185 3.33 7.83 -17.67
CA GLN A 185 3.41 6.57 -18.41
C GLN A 185 2.54 6.58 -19.67
N ARG A 186 3.21 6.66 -20.84
CA ARG A 186 2.85 6.34 -22.25
C ARG A 186 1.41 6.48 -22.79
N ASN A 187 0.38 6.89 -22.05
CA ASN A 187 -0.94 7.33 -22.54
C ASN A 187 -1.93 7.84 -21.46
N GLY A 188 -1.48 8.22 -20.24
CA GLY A 188 -2.38 8.71 -19.18
C GLY A 188 -1.81 9.87 -18.36
N SER A 189 -2.67 10.59 -17.63
CA SER A 189 -2.26 11.60 -16.65
C SER A 189 -1.55 10.96 -15.47
N ALA A 190 -0.46 11.59 -15.00
CA ALA A 190 0.19 11.21 -13.75
C ALA A 190 -0.75 11.40 -12.55
N ARG A 191 -0.42 10.75 -11.44
CA ARG A 191 -1.18 10.85 -10.18
C ARG A 191 -0.77 12.14 -9.47
N ASN A 192 -1.74 12.90 -8.98
CA ASN A 192 -1.45 14.06 -8.16
C ASN A 192 -1.43 13.66 -6.68
N PHE A 193 -2.60 13.43 -6.10
CA PHE A 193 -2.74 12.88 -4.75
C PHE A 193 -4.06 12.13 -4.61
N SER A 194 -4.14 11.26 -3.62
CA SER A 194 -5.40 10.76 -3.07
C SER A 194 -5.56 11.22 -1.64
N VAL A 195 -6.79 11.24 -1.15
CA VAL A 195 -7.11 11.69 0.20
C VAL A 195 -8.22 10.83 0.80
N CYS A 196 -8.06 10.49 2.08
CA CYS A 196 -9.18 10.15 2.96
C CYS A 196 -9.52 11.36 3.80
N PHE A 197 -10.72 11.87 3.65
CA PHE A 197 -11.22 13.06 4.32
C PHE A 197 -12.29 12.68 5.35
N SER A 198 -12.16 13.21 6.57
CA SER A 198 -13.12 12.96 7.65
C SER A 198 -14.21 14.02 7.68
N ALA A 199 -15.47 13.58 7.66
CA ALA A 199 -16.63 14.44 7.80
C ALA A 199 -16.76 15.03 9.22
N THR A 200 -16.30 14.34 10.25
CA THR A 200 -16.33 14.79 11.66
C THR A 200 -15.19 15.74 11.99
N HIS A 201 -14.02 15.54 11.37
CA HIS A 201 -12.86 16.40 11.62
C HIS A 201 -12.79 17.61 10.69
N HIS A 202 -13.43 17.54 9.52
CA HIS A 202 -13.32 18.52 8.44
C HIS A 202 -11.88 18.68 7.93
N CYS A 203 -11.09 17.61 8.03
CA CYS A 203 -9.67 17.56 7.71
C CYS A 203 -9.34 16.27 6.94
N PRO A 204 -8.25 16.24 6.16
CA PRO A 204 -7.65 14.98 5.73
C PRO A 204 -7.22 14.15 6.95
N VAL A 205 -7.54 12.86 6.92
CA VAL A 205 -6.94 11.86 7.81
C VAL A 205 -5.60 11.41 7.24
N TRP A 206 -5.56 11.18 5.93
CA TRP A 206 -4.33 10.99 5.19
C TRP A 206 -4.44 11.55 3.77
N VAL A 207 -3.29 11.94 3.21
CA VAL A 207 -3.08 12.32 1.81
C VAL A 207 -1.93 11.50 1.27
N ALA A 208 -2.19 10.72 0.23
CA ALA A 208 -1.25 9.78 -0.37
C ALA A 208 -0.77 10.32 -1.73
N ALA A 209 0.54 10.41 -1.92
CA ALA A 209 1.14 11.06 -3.06
C ALA A 209 2.53 10.52 -3.42
N PRO A 210 2.84 10.29 -4.71
CA PRO A 210 4.21 10.06 -5.15
C PRO A 210 4.99 11.38 -5.23
N ARG A 211 6.28 11.35 -4.94
CA ARG A 211 7.24 12.45 -5.09
C ARG A 211 8.32 12.06 -6.08
N HIS A 212 8.49 12.89 -7.11
CA HIS A 212 9.46 12.71 -8.18
C HIS A 212 9.64 14.03 -8.94
N SER A 213 10.83 14.24 -9.51
CA SER A 213 11.20 15.47 -10.24
C SER A 213 10.25 15.85 -11.39
N CYS A 214 9.48 14.90 -11.93
CA CYS A 214 8.52 15.15 -13.01
C CYS A 214 7.37 16.10 -12.61
N TYR A 215 7.12 16.27 -11.30
CA TYR A 215 6.07 17.14 -10.79
C TYR A 215 6.55 18.56 -10.50
N GLU A 216 7.85 18.81 -10.40
CA GLU A 216 8.40 19.99 -9.69
C GLU A 216 8.81 21.14 -10.62
N SER A 217 8.45 21.09 -11.91
CA SER A 217 8.74 22.16 -12.87
C SER A 217 7.67 22.29 -13.95
N GLY A 218 7.44 23.52 -14.44
CA GLY A 218 6.49 23.80 -15.53
C GLY A 218 5.54 24.98 -15.25
N ALA A 219 5.31 25.28 -13.97
CA ALA A 219 4.44 26.34 -13.50
C ALA A 219 4.95 26.95 -12.18
N SER A 220 4.23 27.96 -11.67
CA SER A 220 4.48 28.58 -10.37
C SER A 220 3.42 28.17 -9.36
N ARG A 221 3.76 28.33 -8.06
CA ARG A 221 2.81 28.18 -6.96
C ARG A 221 1.62 29.12 -7.13
N THR A 222 0.45 28.69 -6.70
CA THR A 222 -0.77 29.50 -6.65
C THR A 222 -1.20 29.77 -5.20
N ASP A 223 -2.43 30.25 -5.00
CA ASP A 223 -3.10 30.43 -3.71
C ASP A 223 -4.62 30.13 -3.83
N ALA A 224 -4.94 29.22 -4.76
CA ALA A 224 -6.29 28.97 -5.28
C ALA A 224 -7.15 28.08 -4.36
N TYR A 225 -7.17 28.40 -3.06
CA TYR A 225 -7.96 27.68 -2.07
C TYR A 225 -9.43 27.59 -2.46
N SER A 226 -9.93 26.37 -2.52
CA SER A 226 -11.30 26.05 -2.94
C SER A 226 -11.76 24.72 -2.36
N GLN A 227 -13.06 24.46 -2.41
CA GLN A 227 -13.60 23.15 -2.07
C GLN A 227 -13.17 22.11 -3.11
N ASP A 228 -12.87 20.91 -2.65
CA ASP A 228 -12.65 19.76 -3.51
C ASP A 228 -13.98 19.37 -4.18
N PRO A 229 -14.06 19.34 -5.53
CA PRO A 229 -15.28 18.97 -6.22
C PRO A 229 -15.68 17.50 -6.04
N LYS A 230 -14.79 16.65 -5.52
CA LYS A 230 -15.04 15.21 -5.29
C LYS A 230 -15.53 14.89 -3.89
N ILE A 231 -15.45 15.85 -2.96
CA ILE A 231 -15.90 15.69 -1.57
C ILE A 231 -17.16 16.54 -1.38
N PRO A 232 -18.20 16.08 -0.63
CA PRO A 232 -19.37 16.89 -0.37
C PRO A 232 -19.02 18.27 0.22
N SER A 233 -19.64 19.33 -0.29
CA SER A 233 -19.28 20.71 0.10
C SER A 233 -19.65 21.04 1.55
N ASN A 234 -20.68 20.40 2.11
CA ASN A 234 -21.17 20.65 3.46
C ASN A 234 -20.24 20.14 4.57
N ILE A 235 -19.30 19.24 4.24
CA ILE A 235 -18.31 18.70 5.19
C ILE A 235 -16.94 19.37 5.05
N GLN A 236 -16.77 20.29 4.11
CA GLN A 236 -15.52 21.01 3.90
C GLN A 236 -15.57 22.41 4.50
N TYR A 237 -14.42 23.08 4.52
CA TYR A 237 -14.34 24.52 4.73
C TYR A 237 -15.12 25.27 3.63
N SER A 238 -15.64 26.43 3.98
CA SER A 238 -16.39 27.33 3.09
C SER A 238 -15.67 28.65 2.85
N SER A 239 -14.57 28.92 3.56
CA SER A 239 -13.82 30.16 3.43
C SER A 239 -12.31 29.96 3.68
N LYS A 240 -11.51 30.96 3.31
CA LYS A 240 -10.06 30.98 3.56
C LYS A 240 -9.69 31.44 4.98
N SER A 241 -10.67 31.76 5.83
CA SER A 241 -10.44 32.26 7.19
C SER A 241 -9.67 31.25 8.02
N THR A 242 -8.79 31.73 8.88
CA THR A 242 -8.09 30.91 9.86
C THR A 242 -8.60 31.20 11.26
N GLY A 243 -8.31 30.31 12.19
CA GLY A 243 -8.63 30.48 13.61
C GLY A 243 -7.95 29.40 14.45
N GLY A 244 -8.21 29.38 15.76
CA GLY A 244 -7.58 28.44 16.68
C GLY A 244 -6.05 28.57 16.83
N GLY A 245 -5.46 29.69 16.38
CA GLY A 245 -4.01 29.90 16.33
C GLY A 245 -3.31 29.18 15.16
N CYS A 246 -4.07 28.64 14.21
CA CYS A 246 -3.57 27.82 13.11
C CYS A 246 -3.54 28.55 11.76
N ASN A 247 -2.62 28.12 10.90
CA ASN A 247 -2.54 28.42 9.47
C ASN A 247 -3.18 27.29 8.65
N LYS A 248 -3.34 27.52 7.33
CA LYS A 248 -3.72 26.50 6.35
C LYS A 248 -2.49 25.65 6.01
N GLY A 249 -2.30 24.57 6.76
CA GLY A 249 -1.27 23.57 6.50
C GLY A 249 -1.61 22.74 5.28
N HIS A 250 -0.70 22.68 4.31
CA HIS A 250 -0.83 21.71 3.23
C HIS A 250 -0.36 20.35 3.74
N MET A 251 -1.05 19.28 3.35
CA MET A 251 -0.53 17.93 3.55
C MET A 251 0.46 17.61 2.43
N LEU A 252 0.05 17.79 1.17
CA LEU A 252 0.94 17.84 0.01
C LEU A 252 1.18 19.29 -0.41
N GLY A 253 2.43 19.74 -0.41
CA GLY A 253 2.79 21.13 -0.63
C GLY A 253 2.67 21.60 -2.08
N SER A 254 2.43 22.90 -2.24
CA SER A 254 2.35 23.54 -3.56
C SER A 254 3.65 23.51 -4.36
N ALA A 255 4.82 23.47 -3.72
CA ALA A 255 6.09 23.40 -4.43
C ALA A 255 6.30 22.02 -5.09
N GLU A 256 5.57 21.02 -4.65
CA GLU A 256 5.74 19.62 -5.01
C GLU A 256 4.89 19.25 -6.24
N ARG A 257 4.06 20.19 -6.71
CA ARG A 257 3.10 20.04 -7.81
C ARG A 257 3.10 21.26 -8.70
N LEU A 258 4.21 21.45 -9.41
CA LEU A 258 4.48 22.55 -10.34
C LEU A 258 4.47 22.12 -11.82
N SER A 259 4.02 20.91 -12.16
CA SER A 259 3.96 20.44 -13.57
C SER A 259 3.10 21.34 -14.45
N THR A 260 1.92 21.73 -13.96
CA THR A 260 1.07 22.76 -14.55
C THR A 260 0.32 23.55 -13.48
N THR A 261 -0.14 24.75 -13.82
CA THR A 261 -1.00 25.55 -12.95
C THR A 261 -2.28 24.80 -12.55
N ALA A 262 -2.84 23.98 -13.44
CA ALA A 262 -4.05 23.22 -13.15
C ALA A 262 -3.78 22.08 -12.15
N THR A 263 -2.66 21.34 -12.29
CA THR A 263 -2.21 20.38 -11.27
C THR A 263 -1.94 21.07 -9.94
N ASN A 264 -1.25 22.22 -9.95
CA ASN A 264 -0.93 22.98 -8.75
C ASN A 264 -2.19 23.41 -7.99
N LYS A 265 -3.22 23.91 -8.69
CA LYS A 265 -4.48 24.33 -8.05
C LYS A 265 -5.17 23.23 -7.25
N GLN A 266 -5.00 21.96 -7.63
CA GLN A 266 -5.62 20.84 -6.92
C GLN A 266 -5.07 20.68 -5.49
N VAL A 267 -3.79 20.99 -5.24
CA VAL A 267 -3.25 20.89 -3.86
C VAL A 267 -3.77 21.99 -2.93
N PHE A 268 -4.47 22.99 -3.46
CA PHE A 268 -5.16 24.01 -2.67
C PHE A 268 -6.60 23.62 -2.33
N TYR A 269 -7.06 22.42 -2.71
CA TYR A 269 -8.35 21.93 -2.24
C TYR A 269 -8.34 21.78 -0.72
N TYR A 270 -9.44 22.16 -0.08
CA TYR A 270 -9.57 22.06 1.39
C TYR A 270 -9.45 20.63 1.91
N SER A 271 -9.70 19.62 1.07
CA SER A 271 -9.41 18.22 1.38
C SER A 271 -7.93 17.94 1.64
N ASN A 272 -7.01 18.76 1.12
CA ASN A 272 -5.56 18.68 1.36
C ASN A 272 -5.08 19.67 2.44
N ILE A 273 -5.99 20.29 3.21
CA ILE A 273 -5.66 21.33 4.18
C ILE A 273 -6.05 20.92 5.60
N ALA A 274 -5.08 20.95 6.50
CA ALA A 274 -5.28 20.76 7.94
C ALA A 274 -4.83 22.00 8.75
N PRO A 275 -5.49 22.33 9.87
CA PRO A 275 -5.06 23.41 10.74
C PRO A 275 -3.71 23.07 11.39
N GLN A 276 -2.69 23.89 11.12
CA GLN A 276 -1.35 23.75 11.71
C GLN A 276 -0.96 25.00 12.50
N TYR A 277 -0.41 24.88 13.73
CA TYR A 277 -0.09 26.03 14.58
C TYR A 277 0.86 27.00 13.88
N SER A 278 0.42 28.26 13.84
CA SER A 278 1.04 29.32 13.05
C SER A 278 2.36 29.86 13.59
N SER A 279 2.60 29.69 14.89
CA SER A 279 3.75 30.27 15.59
C SER A 279 4.91 29.31 15.77
N THR A 280 4.64 28.00 15.81
CA THR A 280 5.63 26.97 16.18
C THR A 280 5.76 25.85 15.17
N PHE A 281 4.67 25.50 14.48
CA PHE A 281 4.61 24.30 13.66
C PHE A 281 4.76 24.62 12.17
N ASN A 282 3.84 25.40 11.61
CA ASN A 282 3.80 25.80 10.20
C ASN A 282 4.13 27.29 10.03
N THR A 283 5.42 27.57 10.13
CA THR A 283 6.05 28.89 9.97
C THR A 283 7.53 28.70 9.70
N GLY A 284 8.22 29.71 9.18
CA GLY A 284 9.66 29.60 8.91
C GLY A 284 10.45 29.15 10.15
N GLY A 285 11.16 28.01 10.02
CA GLY A 285 11.88 27.34 11.10
C GLY A 285 11.00 26.53 12.08
N GLY A 286 9.71 26.39 11.79
CA GLY A 286 8.75 25.59 12.56
C GLY A 286 8.96 24.10 12.37
N ALA A 287 8.48 23.31 13.33
CA ALA A 287 8.74 21.86 13.38
C ALA A 287 8.28 21.13 12.11
N TRP A 288 7.12 21.49 11.55
CA TRP A 288 6.59 20.88 10.33
C TRP A 288 7.38 21.29 9.10
N ASN A 289 7.66 22.59 8.93
CA ASN A 289 8.42 23.05 7.77
C ASN A 289 9.84 22.46 7.76
N ASN A 290 10.47 22.31 8.93
CA ASN A 290 11.78 21.65 9.00
C ASN A 290 11.70 20.16 8.64
N LEU A 291 10.58 19.48 8.92
CA LEU A 291 10.36 18.11 8.44
C LEU A 291 10.09 18.08 6.94
N GLU A 292 9.24 18.96 6.40
CA GLU A 292 8.99 19.07 4.96
C GLU A 292 10.29 19.30 4.18
N ASP A 293 11.14 20.25 4.62
CA ASP A 293 12.45 20.51 4.01
C ASP A 293 13.36 19.27 4.03
N HIS A 294 13.29 18.47 5.10
CA HIS A 294 14.04 17.22 5.22
C HIS A 294 13.53 16.15 4.25
N ILE A 295 12.20 15.96 4.18
CA ILE A 295 11.57 15.01 3.25
C ILE A 295 11.82 15.39 1.78
N ASP A 296 11.84 16.68 1.46
CA ASP A 296 12.20 17.18 0.13
C ASP A 296 13.62 16.74 -0.27
N GLY A 297 14.56 16.68 0.70
CA GLY A 297 15.91 16.16 0.49
C GLY A 297 15.99 14.65 0.24
N LEU A 298 14.93 13.89 0.54
CA LEU A 298 14.86 12.44 0.34
C LEU A 298 14.29 12.05 -1.03
N VAL A 299 13.79 13.01 -1.80
CA VAL A 299 13.32 12.76 -3.17
C VAL A 299 14.50 12.31 -4.03
N CYS A 300 14.34 11.15 -4.68
CA CYS A 300 15.40 10.51 -5.46
C CYS A 300 15.06 10.44 -6.96
N ALA A 301 15.92 9.78 -7.74
CA ALA A 301 15.68 9.58 -9.18
C ALA A 301 14.60 8.52 -9.46
N ASP A 302 14.52 7.48 -8.61
CA ASP A 302 13.32 6.67 -8.46
C ASP A 302 12.21 7.51 -7.78
N THR A 303 11.07 6.91 -7.47
CA THR A 303 9.98 7.62 -6.76
C THR A 303 10.10 7.49 -5.25
N LEU A 304 9.94 8.59 -4.52
CA LEU A 304 9.62 8.57 -3.09
C LEU A 304 8.10 8.50 -2.93
N TYR A 305 7.60 7.45 -2.29
CA TYR A 305 6.18 7.26 -2.01
C TYR A 305 5.87 7.81 -0.63
N THR A 306 4.88 8.70 -0.53
CA THR A 306 4.55 9.41 0.71
C THR A 306 3.09 9.28 1.06
N VAL A 307 2.81 9.11 2.35
CA VAL A 307 1.48 9.33 2.94
C VAL A 307 1.64 10.33 4.06
N ILE A 308 1.03 11.50 3.91
CA ILE A 308 1.01 12.55 4.93
C ILE A 308 -0.30 12.44 5.69
N GLY A 309 -0.28 12.34 7.01
CA GLY A 309 -1.53 12.20 7.76
C GLY A 309 -1.63 13.02 9.02
N CYS A 310 -2.86 13.09 9.50
CA CYS A 310 -3.27 13.73 10.75
C CYS A 310 -3.75 12.64 11.72
N TYR A 311 -3.48 12.86 13.01
CA TYR A 311 -4.07 12.11 14.10
C TYR A 311 -4.82 13.07 15.01
N PHE A 312 -5.97 12.64 15.54
CA PHE A 312 -6.91 13.53 16.22
C PHE A 312 -7.16 13.17 17.68
N ASP A 313 -6.78 11.97 18.11
CA ASP A 313 -6.83 11.56 19.52
C ASP A 313 -5.67 12.13 20.31
N THR A 314 -5.69 11.99 21.64
CA THR A 314 -4.57 12.46 22.46
C THR A 314 -3.28 11.75 22.06
N TYR A 315 -2.24 12.51 21.77
CA TYR A 315 -0.93 11.98 21.41
C TYR A 315 0.15 12.64 22.26
N THR A 316 0.99 11.82 22.90
CA THR A 316 2.17 12.28 23.64
C THR A 316 3.41 11.78 22.94
N ASP A 317 4.25 12.70 22.46
CA ASP A 317 5.51 12.31 21.85
C ASP A 317 6.54 11.87 22.90
N LYS A 318 7.65 11.31 22.41
CA LYS A 318 8.74 10.85 23.28
C LYS A 318 9.42 12.02 24.03
N TYR A 319 9.17 13.29 23.69
CA TYR A 319 9.69 14.49 24.37
C TYR A 319 8.79 14.95 25.52
N GLY A 320 7.59 14.38 25.66
CA GLY A 320 6.60 14.76 26.65
C GLY A 320 5.64 15.86 26.18
N ASN A 321 5.72 16.31 24.92
CA ASN A 321 4.71 17.20 24.36
C ASN A 321 3.41 16.40 24.20
N THR A 322 2.28 16.97 24.57
CA THR A 322 0.99 16.29 24.49
C THR A 322 -0.02 17.13 23.71
N GLY A 323 -0.34 16.70 22.50
CA GLY A 323 -1.47 17.21 21.74
C GLY A 323 -2.77 16.64 22.27
N ARG A 324 -3.78 17.49 22.47
CA ARG A 324 -5.11 17.08 22.94
C ARG A 324 -6.19 17.46 21.93
N PRO A 325 -7.23 16.61 21.76
CA PRO A 325 -8.35 16.91 20.86
C PRO A 325 -8.97 18.26 21.21
N ALA A 326 -9.19 19.09 20.20
CA ALA A 326 -9.86 20.38 20.36
C ALA A 326 -10.67 20.71 19.11
N LYS A 327 -11.82 21.36 19.29
CA LYS A 327 -12.59 21.99 18.22
C LYS A 327 -12.22 23.47 18.12
N ILE A 328 -12.05 23.97 16.90
CA ILE A 328 -11.65 25.35 16.63
C ILE A 328 -12.49 25.97 15.52
N GLU A 329 -12.59 27.30 15.56
CA GLU A 329 -13.03 28.08 14.41
C GLU A 329 -11.95 28.01 13.32
N PHE A 330 -12.29 27.52 12.13
CA PHE A 330 -11.38 27.45 11.00
C PHE A 330 -12.14 27.31 9.68
N GLY A 331 -11.70 27.97 8.61
CA GLY A 331 -12.26 27.77 7.28
C GLY A 331 -13.74 28.11 7.11
N GLY A 332 -14.30 29.02 7.92
CA GLY A 332 -15.73 29.33 7.94
C GLY A 332 -16.60 28.31 8.68
N ARG A 333 -15.99 27.50 9.56
CA ARG A 333 -16.65 26.51 10.42
C ARG A 333 -16.22 26.71 11.88
N SER A 334 -17.05 26.24 12.82
CA SER A 334 -16.84 26.29 14.26
C SER A 334 -16.51 24.95 14.92
N ASP A 335 -16.52 23.87 14.13
CA ASP A 335 -16.47 22.47 14.55
C ASP A 335 -15.27 21.71 13.97
N VAL A 336 -14.25 22.41 13.47
CA VAL A 336 -13.05 21.80 12.89
C VAL A 336 -12.21 21.19 14.00
N SER A 337 -11.78 19.94 13.82
CA SER A 337 -10.85 19.34 14.77
C SER A 337 -9.44 19.83 14.48
N ARG A 338 -8.74 20.29 15.51
CA ARG A 338 -7.30 20.54 15.39
C ARG A 338 -6.56 19.21 15.57
N PRO A 339 -5.75 18.75 14.59
CA PRO A 339 -4.93 17.56 14.75
C PRO A 339 -4.03 17.66 15.99
N THR A 340 -3.73 16.53 16.63
CA THR A 340 -2.82 16.44 17.77
C THR A 340 -1.42 16.01 17.35
N MET A 341 -1.31 15.35 16.19
CA MET A 341 -0.07 14.86 15.60
C MET A 341 -0.18 14.85 14.08
N PHE A 342 0.95 15.05 13.42
CA PHE A 342 1.12 14.88 11.99
C PHE A 342 2.22 13.87 11.71
N TYR A 343 2.09 13.12 10.61
CA TYR A 343 3.10 12.15 10.22
C TYR A 343 3.36 12.12 8.71
N TYR A 344 4.53 11.61 8.34
CA TYR A 344 4.86 11.12 7.02
C TYR A 344 5.16 9.63 7.13
N ALA A 345 4.44 8.78 6.40
CA ALA A 345 4.87 7.43 6.07
C ALA A 345 5.60 7.45 4.73
N LEU A 346 6.77 6.83 4.65
CA LEU A 346 7.66 6.92 3.49
C LEU A 346 8.06 5.53 3.00
N LEU A 347 8.12 5.35 1.68
CA LEU A 347 8.68 4.18 1.01
C LEU A 347 9.52 4.61 -0.19
N ARG A 348 10.73 4.06 -0.31
CA ARG A 348 11.57 4.24 -1.51
C ARG A 348 12.56 3.10 -1.67
N THR A 349 13.20 3.03 -2.83
CA THR A 349 14.39 2.19 -3.01
C THR A 349 15.56 2.78 -2.22
N LYS A 350 16.41 1.90 -1.65
CA LYS A 350 17.59 2.34 -0.87
C LYS A 350 18.56 3.16 -1.72
N SER A 351 18.90 2.68 -2.92
CA SER A 351 19.82 3.40 -3.80
C SER A 351 19.20 4.66 -4.42
N GLY A 352 17.87 4.71 -4.55
CA GLY A 352 17.15 5.84 -5.12
C GLY A 352 17.30 6.02 -6.63
N ASN A 353 17.88 5.06 -7.34
CA ASN A 353 18.20 5.17 -8.76
C ASN A 353 18.23 3.81 -9.48
N THR A 354 17.46 2.85 -8.98
CA THR A 354 17.39 1.49 -9.52
C THR A 354 16.77 1.46 -10.92
N GLY A 355 15.90 2.41 -11.25
CA GLY A 355 15.06 2.39 -12.46
C GLY A 355 13.97 1.32 -12.45
N LYS A 356 13.81 0.60 -11.34
CA LYS A 356 12.80 -0.45 -11.16
C LYS A 356 11.51 0.13 -10.56
N SER A 357 10.40 -0.56 -10.79
CA SER A 357 9.21 -0.36 -9.98
C SER A 357 9.42 -0.94 -8.58
N VAL A 358 8.94 -0.27 -7.53
CA VAL A 358 9.10 -0.76 -6.14
C VAL A 358 8.49 -2.14 -5.91
N LYS A 359 7.43 -2.50 -6.62
CA LYS A 359 6.85 -3.86 -6.58
C LYS A 359 7.79 -4.97 -7.10
N ASP A 360 8.76 -4.61 -7.93
CA ASP A 360 9.71 -5.55 -8.54
C ASP A 360 11.06 -5.57 -7.79
N CYS A 361 11.16 -4.81 -6.68
CA CYS A 361 12.32 -4.79 -5.80
C CYS A 361 12.16 -5.82 -4.67
N SER A 362 13.27 -6.43 -4.26
CA SER A 362 13.32 -7.23 -3.04
C SER A 362 13.22 -6.34 -1.78
N ALA A 363 12.84 -6.93 -0.65
CA ALA A 363 12.82 -6.19 0.63
C ALA A 363 14.18 -5.57 0.99
N SER A 364 15.28 -6.22 0.60
CA SER A 364 16.65 -5.72 0.84
C SER A 364 16.97 -4.43 0.05
N GLU A 365 16.31 -4.22 -1.09
CA GLU A 365 16.46 -3.05 -1.98
C GLU A 365 15.52 -1.90 -1.58
N LEU A 366 14.54 -2.15 -0.71
CA LEU A 366 13.54 -1.19 -0.27
C LEU A 366 13.80 -0.71 1.15
N GLN A 367 13.27 0.46 1.47
CA GLN A 367 13.22 0.96 2.83
C GLN A 367 11.91 1.72 3.05
N CYS A 368 11.36 1.59 4.25
CA CYS A 368 10.26 2.42 4.72
C CYS A 368 10.47 2.83 6.18
N ALA A 369 9.93 3.99 6.54
CA ALA A 369 9.89 4.52 7.89
C ALA A 369 8.79 5.57 7.99
N ALA A 370 8.35 5.88 9.21
CA ALA A 370 7.49 7.00 9.47
C ALA A 370 8.20 8.06 10.32
N PHE A 371 7.96 9.33 10.02
CA PHE A 371 8.24 10.46 10.90
C PHE A 371 6.92 10.92 11.53
N VAL A 372 6.90 11.06 12.85
CA VAL A 372 5.71 11.41 13.63
C VAL A 372 6.04 12.59 14.54
N ILE A 373 5.35 13.71 14.33
CA ILE A 373 5.58 14.95 15.08
C ILE A 373 4.30 15.36 15.81
N CYS A 374 4.38 15.51 17.13
CA CYS A 374 3.31 16.11 17.91
C CYS A 374 3.06 17.55 17.45
N HIS A 375 1.80 17.93 17.27
CA HIS A 375 1.44 19.25 16.79
C HIS A 375 1.90 20.37 17.75
N GLU A 376 2.02 20.08 19.05
CA GLU A 376 2.57 20.98 20.08
C GLU A 376 4.09 21.15 20.01
N GLN A 377 4.77 20.56 19.03
CA GLN A 377 6.23 20.62 18.94
C GLN A 377 6.73 22.06 18.78
N ALA A 378 7.84 22.35 19.45
CA ALA A 378 8.42 23.68 19.50
C ALA A 378 9.02 24.12 18.16
N LYS A 379 9.00 25.44 17.93
CA LYS A 379 9.75 26.05 16.82
C LYS A 379 11.24 25.70 16.91
N GLY A 380 11.86 25.41 15.77
CA GLY A 380 13.28 25.07 15.67
C GLY A 380 13.59 23.58 15.87
N HIS A 381 12.58 22.75 16.18
CA HIS A 381 12.75 21.29 16.18
C HIS A 381 13.18 20.80 14.80
N LYS A 382 14.21 19.96 14.76
CA LYS A 382 14.69 19.31 13.54
C LYS A 382 14.37 17.82 13.60
N PRO A 383 14.06 17.18 12.45
CA PRO A 383 13.86 15.75 12.39
C PRO A 383 15.05 14.98 12.98
N GLN A 384 14.75 13.97 13.78
CA GLN A 384 15.76 13.10 14.40
C GLN A 384 15.17 11.72 14.72
N VAL A 385 16.03 10.78 15.13
CA VAL A 385 15.67 9.37 15.38
C VAL A 385 14.43 9.21 16.26
N LYS A 386 14.29 10.09 17.25
CA LYS A 386 13.20 10.04 18.23
C LYS A 386 11.83 10.44 17.66
N ASP A 387 11.79 11.09 16.49
CA ASP A 387 10.57 11.34 15.72
C ASP A 387 10.18 10.15 14.86
N MET A 388 11.03 9.12 14.76
CA MET A 388 10.82 8.00 13.85
C MET A 388 10.18 6.80 14.54
N ILE A 389 9.34 6.10 13.79
CA ILE A 389 8.77 4.77 14.10
C ILE A 389 8.73 3.91 12.83
N SER A 390 8.59 2.60 13.00
CA SER A 390 8.35 1.68 11.90
C SER A 390 6.97 1.91 11.27
N ILE A 391 6.75 1.41 10.06
CA ILE A 391 5.41 1.49 9.46
C ILE A 391 4.42 0.63 10.25
N LYS A 392 4.84 -0.54 10.75
CA LYS A 392 4.00 -1.38 11.60
C LYS A 392 3.52 -0.64 12.86
N GLU A 393 4.41 0.05 13.57
CA GLU A 393 4.00 0.88 14.73
C GLU A 393 3.06 2.03 14.34
N LEU A 394 3.20 2.58 13.12
CA LEU A 394 2.28 3.59 12.61
C LEU A 394 0.91 2.98 12.31
N GLU A 395 0.84 1.78 11.72
CA GLU A 395 -0.41 1.05 11.45
C GLU A 395 -1.17 0.77 12.76
N GLU A 396 -0.46 0.33 13.80
CA GLU A 396 -1.02 0.12 15.15
C GLU A 396 -1.55 1.44 15.76
N LEU A 397 -0.84 2.55 15.54
CA LEU A 397 -1.23 3.86 16.07
C LEU A 397 -2.44 4.47 15.36
N THR A 398 -2.53 4.31 14.03
CA THR A 398 -3.55 5.01 13.22
C THR A 398 -4.72 4.14 12.83
N GLY A 399 -4.60 2.81 12.89
CA GLY A 399 -5.59 1.85 12.43
C GLY A 399 -5.70 1.73 10.91
N PHE A 400 -4.77 2.32 10.15
CA PHE A 400 -4.70 2.17 8.69
C PHE A 400 -3.59 1.20 8.29
N THR A 401 -3.72 0.55 7.14
CA THR A 401 -2.66 -0.26 6.53
C THR A 401 -1.97 0.51 5.42
N TYR A 402 -0.64 0.61 5.49
CA TYR A 402 0.17 1.38 4.53
C TYR A 402 1.01 0.46 3.64
N PHE A 403 1.29 0.93 2.42
CA PHE A 403 2.17 0.27 1.45
C PHE A 403 1.81 -1.18 1.10
N GLU A 404 0.55 -1.60 1.30
CA GLU A 404 0.08 -2.95 1.01
C GLU A 404 0.24 -3.35 -0.47
N ASN A 405 0.19 -2.35 -1.36
CA ASN A 405 0.46 -2.52 -2.79
C ASN A 405 1.93 -2.86 -3.12
N VAL A 406 2.81 -2.94 -2.12
CA VAL A 406 4.21 -3.34 -2.25
C VAL A 406 4.50 -4.47 -1.24
N PRO A 407 4.23 -5.74 -1.62
CA PRO A 407 4.33 -6.88 -0.69
C PRO A 407 5.69 -7.03 -0.02
N ASN A 408 6.77 -6.61 -0.70
CA ASN A 408 8.14 -6.68 -0.18
C ASN A 408 8.54 -5.47 0.67
N ALA A 409 7.63 -4.54 0.99
CA ALA A 409 7.96 -3.37 1.81
C ALA A 409 8.37 -3.81 3.23
N PRO A 410 9.56 -3.41 3.72
CA PRO A 410 10.05 -3.85 5.03
C PRO A 410 9.41 -3.07 6.19
N LYS A 411 8.10 -3.25 6.43
CA LYS A 411 7.29 -2.41 7.33
C LYS A 411 7.68 -2.46 8.82
N SER A 412 8.22 -3.59 9.28
CA SER A 412 8.44 -3.86 10.71
C SER A 412 9.69 -3.22 11.30
N THR A 413 10.66 -2.80 10.48
CA THR A 413 11.93 -2.24 10.96
C THR A 413 12.46 -1.17 10.01
N PHE A 414 13.31 -0.29 10.52
CA PHE A 414 14.01 0.69 9.70
C PHE A 414 15.39 0.98 10.30
N ASN A 415 16.33 1.42 9.46
CA ASN A 415 17.60 1.95 9.91
C ASN A 415 17.55 3.48 9.89
N SER A 416 17.53 4.11 11.07
CA SER A 416 17.34 5.56 11.17
C SER A 416 18.41 6.39 10.45
N SER A 417 19.64 5.88 10.32
CA SER A 417 20.71 6.61 9.60
C SER A 417 20.44 6.75 8.11
N ASP A 418 19.60 5.89 7.52
CA ASP A 418 19.30 5.92 6.09
C ASP A 418 18.27 7.02 5.75
N TRP A 419 17.66 7.62 6.79
CA TRP A 419 16.59 8.60 6.70
C TRP A 419 16.94 9.96 7.29
N LEU A 420 18.12 10.16 7.87
CA LEU A 420 18.50 11.38 8.62
C LEU A 420 19.73 12.09 8.07
#